data_AF-A0A9E0GI60-F1
#
_entry.id   AF-A0A9E0GI60-F1
#
_cell.length_a   1.000
_cell.length_b   1.000
_cell.length_c   1.000
_cell.angle_alpha   90.00
_cell.angle_beta   90.00
_cell.angle_gamma   90.00
#
_symmetry.space_group_name_H-M   'P 1'
#
loop_
_entity.id
_entity.type
_entity.pdbx_description
1 polymer ?
#
loop_
_entity_poly.entity_id
_entity_poly.type
_entity_poly.pdbx_seq_one_letter_code
_entity_poly.pdbx_strand_id
1 'polypeptide(L)' 'MAKKSLNQGLGAAKVAKQDEFYTQYIDIQKEIEAYLEFDPDTFRGKVVYCNCDDPFESNFFKYFAANFNKLGLRKLITT' A
#
# COMPACT_ATOMS: atom_id res chain seq x y z
N MET A 1 -35.90 14.08 -30.08
CA MET A 1 -35.27 14.32 -28.77
C MET A 1 -34.35 13.13 -28.47
N ALA A 2 -33.03 13.32 -28.51
CA ALA A 2 -32.07 12.24 -28.29
C ALA A 2 -31.80 12.05 -26.79
N LYS A 3 -32.05 10.84 -26.28
CA LYS A 3 -31.88 10.48 -24.86
C LYS A 3 -30.39 10.22 -24.60
N LYS A 4 -29.73 11.15 -23.89
CA LYS A 4 -28.33 11.05 -23.49
C LYS A 4 -28.20 10.05 -22.34
N SER A 5 -27.65 8.88 -22.60
CA SER A 5 -27.37 7.86 -21.58
C SER A 5 -26.28 8.36 -20.62
N LEU A 6 -26.66 8.65 -19.37
CA LEU A 6 -25.79 9.10 -18.26
C LEU A 6 -25.03 7.94 -17.57
N ASN A 7 -24.67 6.88 -18.29
CA ASN A 7 -24.04 5.69 -17.72
C ASN A 7 -22.51 5.71 -17.78
N GLN A 8 -21.86 6.89 -17.66
CA GLN A 8 -20.38 6.96 -17.58
C GLN A 8 -19.85 6.97 -16.15
N GLY A 9 -20.70 7.14 -15.13
CA GLY A 9 -20.27 7.24 -13.72
C GLY A 9 -20.27 5.95 -12.90
N LEU A 10 -20.94 4.88 -13.36
CA LEU A 10 -21.13 3.65 -12.57
C LEU A 10 -19.88 2.75 -12.53
N GLY A 11 -19.02 2.84 -13.54
CA GLY A 11 -17.73 2.13 -13.57
C GLY A 11 -16.70 2.77 -12.63
N ALA A 12 -16.60 4.10 -12.64
CA ALA A 12 -15.68 4.86 -11.79
C ALA A 12 -16.01 4.68 -10.29
N ALA A 13 -17.29 4.68 -9.92
CA ALA A 13 -17.72 4.41 -8.55
C ALA A 13 -17.37 2.98 -8.08
N LYS A 14 -17.38 1.98 -8.97
CA LYS A 14 -16.99 0.60 -8.63
C LYS A 14 -15.48 0.46 -8.40
N VAL A 15 -14.67 1.13 -9.22
CA VAL A 15 -13.20 1.15 -9.06
C VAL A 15 -12.81 1.92 -7.80
N ALA A 16 -13.41 3.10 -7.58
CA ALA A 16 -13.19 3.88 -6.36
C ALA A 16 -13.59 3.09 -5.09
N LYS A 17 -14.67 2.33 -5.14
CA LYS A 17 -15.12 1.48 -4.03
C LYS A 17 -14.22 0.26 -3.79
N GLN A 18 -13.44 -0.18 -4.79
CA GLN A 18 -12.39 -1.19 -4.59
C GLN A 18 -11.12 -0.55 -4.00
N ASP A 19 -10.78 0.67 -4.42
CA ASP A 19 -9.68 1.46 -3.84
C ASP A 19 -9.91 1.85 -2.37
N GLU A 20 -11.18 2.03 -1.94
CA GLU A 20 -11.53 2.34 -0.54
C GLU A 20 -11.11 1.24 0.46
N PHE A 21 -10.81 0.01 0.01
CA PHE A 21 -10.34 -1.07 0.87
C PHE A 21 -8.81 -1.22 0.89
N TYR A 22 -8.09 -0.54 -0.01
CA TYR A 22 -6.64 -0.63 -0.07
C TYR A 22 -5.98 0.52 0.70
N THR A 23 -4.97 0.16 1.50
CA THR A 23 -4.14 1.16 2.16
C THR A 23 -3.38 1.96 1.09
N GLN A 24 -3.53 3.29 1.14
CA GLN A 24 -2.83 4.17 0.23
C GLN A 24 -1.34 4.20 0.59
N TYR A 25 -0.49 4.34 -0.42
CA TYR A 25 0.96 4.41 -0.22
C TYR A 25 1.36 5.53 0.77
N ILE A 26 0.68 6.67 0.70
CA ILE A 26 0.94 7.82 1.58
C ILE A 26 0.64 7.53 3.04
N ASP A 27 -0.39 6.72 3.33
CA ASP A 27 -0.75 6.37 4.70
C ASP A 27 0.26 5.38 5.28
N ILE A 28 0.71 4.42 4.47
CA ILE A 28 1.82 3.52 4.84
C ILE A 28 3.07 4.33 5.16
N GLN A 29 3.43 5.27 4.27
CA GLN A 29 4.62 6.08 4.48
C GLN A 29 4.54 6.87 5.79
N LYS A 30 3.44 7.59 6.04
CA LYS A 30 3.27 8.38 7.26
C LYS A 30 3.36 7.52 8.53
N GLU A 31 2.73 6.35 8.52
CA GLU A 31 2.75 5.43 9.66
C GLU A 31 4.17 4.90 9.92
N ILE A 32 4.89 4.48 8.87
CA ILE A 32 6.27 3.98 9.03
C ILE A 32 7.23 5.10 9.43
N GLU A 33 7.07 6.31 8.89
CA GLU A 33 7.84 7.48 9.32
C GLU A 33 7.61 7.77 10.80
N ALA A 34 6.37 7.73 11.29
CA ALA A 34 6.08 7.94 12.72
C ALA A 34 6.76 6.91 13.63
N TYR A 35 6.82 5.63 13.23
CA TYR A 35 7.59 4.61 13.98
C TYR A 35 9.09 4.91 13.97
N LEU A 36 9.64 5.33 12.83
CA LEU A 36 11.06 5.66 12.70
C LEU A 36 11.44 6.95 13.46
N GLU A 37 10.52 7.90 13.57
CA GLU A 37 10.70 9.11 14.38
C GLU A 37 10.76 8.76 15.88
N PHE A 38 9.97 7.77 16.32
CA PHE A 38 10.01 7.28 17.70
C PHE A 38 11.26 6.43 17.98
N ASP A 39 11.58 5.49 17.11
CA ASP A 39 12.78 4.66 17.20
C ASP A 39 13.34 4.36 15.78
N PRO A 40 14.52 4.90 15.41
CA PRO A 40 15.08 4.72 14.08
C PRO A 40 15.46 3.27 13.77
N ASP A 41 15.57 2.41 14.78
CA ASP A 41 15.91 1.00 14.64
C ASP A 41 14.70 0.06 14.72
N THR A 42 13.47 0.59 14.75
CA THR A 42 12.21 -0.18 14.84
C THR A 42 12.21 -1.41 13.92
N PHE A 43 12.68 -1.22 12.68
CA PHE A 43 12.65 -2.24 11.62
C PHE A 43 13.99 -2.97 11.42
N ARG A 44 15.08 -2.54 12.07
CA ARG A 44 16.41 -3.09 11.81
C ARG A 44 16.49 -4.57 12.19
N GLY A 45 16.95 -5.39 11.23
CA GLY A 45 17.07 -6.84 11.36
C GLY A 45 15.74 -7.60 11.43
N LYS A 46 14.59 -6.92 11.28
CA LYS A 46 13.27 -7.54 11.37
C LYS A 46 12.89 -8.24 10.07
N VAL A 47 11.91 -9.13 10.19
CA VAL A 47 11.23 -9.75 9.05
C VAL A 47 9.83 -9.18 8.99
N VAL A 48 9.43 -8.67 7.84
CA VAL A 48 8.10 -8.10 7.63
C VAL A 48 7.30 -9.03 6.72
N TYR A 49 6.10 -9.40 7.17
CA TYR A 49 5.12 -10.11 6.36
C TYR A 49 4.17 -9.10 5.72
N CYS A 50 4.12 -9.09 4.40
CA CYS A 50 3.18 -8.32 3.62
C CYS A 50 2.02 -9.25 3.24
N ASN A 51 0.90 -9.12 3.94
CA ASN A 51 -0.33 -9.83 3.57
C ASN A 51 -0.93 -9.14 2.34
N CYS A 52 -0.69 -9.71 1.17
CA CYS A 52 -1.20 -9.21 -0.10
C CYS A 52 -1.45 -10.38 -1.06
N ASP A 53 -2.50 -10.26 -1.89
CA ASP A 53 -2.86 -11.27 -2.90
C ASP A 53 -1.93 -11.21 -4.13
N ASP A 54 -1.53 -10.01 -4.54
CA ASP A 54 -0.49 -9.80 -5.56
C ASP A 54 0.54 -8.76 -5.06
N PRO A 55 1.82 -9.14 -4.87
CA PRO A 55 2.90 -8.22 -4.51
C PRO A 55 3.09 -7.07 -5.51
N PHE A 56 2.80 -7.27 -6.79
CA PHE A 56 2.95 -6.25 -7.83
C PHE A 56 1.86 -5.18 -7.77
N GLU A 57 0.74 -5.45 -7.12
CA GLU A 57 -0.34 -4.48 -6.93
C GLU A 57 -0.31 -3.84 -5.54
N SER A 58 0.19 -4.53 -4.52
CA SER A 58 0.22 -4.05 -3.14
C SER A 58 1.14 -2.85 -2.89
N ASN A 59 0.55 -1.72 -2.49
CA ASN A 59 1.30 -0.54 -2.01
C ASN A 59 2.16 -0.86 -0.78
N PHE A 60 1.70 -1.77 0.08
CA PHE A 60 2.43 -2.20 1.27
C PHE A 60 3.72 -2.91 0.89
N PHE A 61 3.63 -3.93 0.02
CA PHE A 61 4.82 -4.61 -0.47
C PHE A 61 5.76 -3.65 -1.21
N LYS A 62 5.23 -2.84 -2.13
CA LYS A 62 6.03 -1.84 -2.88
C LYS A 62 6.82 -0.93 -1.94
N TYR A 63 6.19 -0.41 -0.89
CA TYR A 63 6.85 0.46 0.08
C TYR A 63 8.03 -0.25 0.77
N PHE A 64 7.78 -1.41 1.36
CA PHE A 64 8.81 -2.12 2.11
C PHE A 64 9.92 -2.66 1.21
N ALA A 65 9.59 -3.10 -0.01
CA ALA A 65 10.58 -3.53 -1.00
C ALA A 65 11.48 -2.37 -1.45
N ALA A 66 10.89 -1.21 -1.76
CA ALA A 66 11.65 -0.02 -2.16
C ALA A 66 12.55 0.52 -1.04
N ASN A 67 12.14 0.35 0.22
CA ASN A 67 12.87 0.84 1.39
C ASN A 67 13.66 -0.26 2.13
N PHE A 68 13.77 -1.47 1.58
CA PHE A 68 14.31 -2.65 2.28
C PHE A 68 15.66 -2.40 2.97
N ASN A 69 16.61 -1.86 2.20
CA ASN A 69 17.96 -1.55 2.70
C ASN A 69 17.96 -0.36 3.65
N LYS A 70 17.14 0.67 3.38
CA LYS A 70 17.03 1.87 4.22
C LYS A 70 16.50 1.51 5.62
N LEU A 71 15.50 0.65 5.68
CA LEU A 71 14.89 0.14 6.92
C LEU A 71 15.75 -0.94 7.60
N GLY A 72 16.79 -1.44 6.94
CA GLY A 72 17.69 -2.47 7.48
C GLY A 72 16.98 -3.82 7.70
N LEU A 73 15.99 -4.17 6.88
CA LEU A 73 15.23 -5.40 7.02
C LEU A 73 16.08 -6.63 6.76
N ARG A 74 15.76 -7.72 7.46
CA ARG A 74 16.38 -9.04 7.23
C ARG A 74 15.68 -9.80 6.11
N LYS A 75 14.34 -9.71 6.02
CA LYS A 75 13.56 -10.44 5.02
C LYS A 75 12.18 -9.81 4.83
N LEU A 76 11.66 -9.87 3.61
CA LEU A 76 10.24 -9.65 3.29
C LEU A 76 9.59 -10.96 2.88
N ILE A 77 8.37 -11.19 3.35
CA ILE A 77 7.57 -12.37 3.01
C ILE A 77 6.25 -11.87 2.42
N THR A 78 5.88 -12.40 1.27
CA THR A 78 4.54 -12.29 0.68
C THR A 78 3.97 -13.70 0.53
N THR A 79 2.65 -13.82 0.45
CA THR A 79 1.95 -15.08 0.13
C THR A 79 1.38 -15.04 -1.26
#